data_AF-A0A9E5HUR0-F1
#
_entry.id   AF-A0A9E5HUR0-F1
#
_cell.length_a   1.000
_cell.length_b   1.000
_cell.length_c   1.000
_cell.angle_alpha   90.00
_cell.angle_beta   90.00
_cell.angle_gamma   90.00
#
_symmetry.space_group_name_H-M   'P 1'
#
loop_
_entity.id
_entity.type
_entity.pdbx_description
1 polymer ?
#
loop_
_entity_poly.entity_id
_entity_poly.type
_entity_poly.pdbx_seq_one_letter_code
_entity_poly.pdbx_strand_id
1 'polypeptide(L)'
;LQNEKQQGSSKKFVTLIVDAEEFDAPYMSTLWHDGEVVGETTSGAWGYRVNESIALGMLRSDLAKPNVNLEVEIYGERRKAIVQENDALWDPKNERLRA
;
A
#
# COMPACT_ATOMS: atom_id res chain seq x y z
N LEU A 1 4.64 10.13 -22.44
CA LEU A 1 4.07 11.15 -21.53
C LEU A 1 2.63 11.55 -21.86
N GLN A 2 2.33 12.32 -22.93
CA GLN A 2 0.93 12.72 -23.20
C GLN A 2 0.00 11.53 -23.50
N ASN A 3 0.46 10.56 -24.30
CA ASN A 3 -0.29 9.34 -24.60
C ASN A 3 -0.54 8.49 -23.35
N GLU A 4 0.48 8.28 -22.50
CA GLU A 4 0.32 7.52 -21.24
C GLU A 4 -0.64 8.23 -20.27
N LYS A 5 -0.61 9.57 -20.21
CA LYS A 5 -1.56 10.35 -19.41
C LYS A 5 -3.00 10.20 -19.91
N GLN A 6 -3.21 10.08 -21.22
CA GLN A 6 -4.53 9.87 -21.82
C GLN A 6 -5.05 8.43 -21.61
N GLN A 7 -4.17 7.43 -21.71
CA GLN A 7 -4.53 6.02 -21.54
C GLN A 7 -4.70 5.61 -20.07
N GLY A 8 -4.01 6.32 -19.16
CA GLY A 8 -3.94 5.96 -17.75
C GLY A 8 -2.90 4.87 -17.49
N SER A 9 -2.41 4.79 -16.26
CA SER A 9 -1.46 3.76 -15.85
C SER A 9 -2.16 2.46 -15.46
N SER A 10 -1.59 1.32 -15.83
CA SER A 10 -2.06 -0.01 -15.43
C SER A 10 -1.75 -0.36 -13.97
N LYS A 11 -0.73 0.29 -13.39
CA LYS A 11 -0.40 0.21 -11.96
C LYS A 11 -0.34 1.60 -11.32
N LYS A 12 -0.68 1.71 -10.04
CA LYS A 12 -0.59 2.93 -9.25
C LYS A 12 0.16 2.66 -7.96
N PHE A 13 0.84 3.71 -7.48
CA PHE A 13 1.46 3.70 -6.17
C PHE A 13 0.37 3.78 -5.10
N VAL A 14 0.48 2.96 -4.05
CA VAL A 14 -0.48 2.91 -2.94
C VAL A 14 0.25 2.83 -1.61
N THR A 15 -0.43 3.32 -0.58
CA THR A 15 -0.09 3.09 0.82
C THR A 15 -1.06 2.05 1.38
N LEU A 16 -0.55 1.09 2.14
CA LEU A 16 -1.30 0.01 2.76
C LEU A 16 -1.08 0.06 4.27
N ILE A 17 -2.15 -0.19 5.04
CA ILE A 17 -2.03 -0.68 6.41
C ILE A 17 -2.12 -2.19 6.35
N VAL A 18 -1.20 -2.89 7.00
CA VAL A 18 -1.05 -4.35 6.94
C VAL A 18 -1.22 -4.94 8.34
N ASP A 19 -2.02 -5.99 8.44
CA ASP A 19 -2.12 -6.81 9.65
C ASP A 19 -0.92 -7.78 9.72
N ALA A 20 0.25 -7.21 9.98
CA ALA A 20 1.55 -7.84 9.81
C ALA A 20 2.03 -8.64 11.04
N GLU A 21 1.25 -8.65 12.13
CA GLU A 21 1.62 -9.23 13.43
C GLU A 21 3.07 -8.88 13.86
N GLU A 22 3.98 -9.85 13.80
CA GLU A 22 5.37 -9.73 14.25
C GLU A 22 6.33 -9.24 13.15
N PHE A 23 5.96 -9.38 11.87
CA PHE A 23 6.86 -9.16 10.75
C PHE A 23 6.28 -8.19 9.72
N ASP A 24 6.91 -7.02 9.55
CA ASP A 24 6.56 -6.08 8.49
C ASP A 24 6.78 -6.71 7.10
N ALA A 25 6.00 -6.23 6.12
CA ALA A 25 6.08 -6.72 4.75
C ALA A 25 7.48 -6.49 4.13
N PRO A 26 8.21 -7.55 3.71
CA PRO A 26 9.49 -7.40 3.04
C PRO A 26 9.35 -6.75 1.67
N TYR A 27 10.47 -6.26 1.12
CA TYR A 27 10.54 -5.80 -0.27
C TYR A 27 10.09 -6.91 -1.23
N MET A 28 9.29 -6.56 -2.24
CA MET A 28 8.75 -7.48 -3.24
C MET A 28 7.80 -8.55 -2.68
N SER A 29 7.16 -8.29 -1.52
CA SER A 29 6.01 -9.09 -1.09
C SER A 29 4.90 -8.96 -2.12
N THR A 30 4.32 -10.08 -2.52
CA THR A 30 3.22 -10.08 -3.49
C THR A 30 1.93 -9.57 -2.85
N LEU A 31 1.22 -8.70 -3.55
CA LEU A 31 -0.13 -8.25 -3.21
C LEU A 31 -1.13 -9.15 -3.92
N TRP A 32 -2.08 -9.71 -3.17
CA TRP A 32 -3.10 -10.62 -3.67
C TRP A 32 -4.49 -10.03 -3.54
N HIS A 33 -5.34 -10.35 -4.52
CA HIS A 33 -6.77 -10.07 -4.50
C HIS A 33 -7.49 -11.20 -5.25
N ASP A 34 -8.53 -11.78 -4.64
CA ASP A 34 -9.31 -12.89 -5.21
C ASP A 34 -8.46 -14.07 -5.74
N GLY A 35 -7.34 -14.35 -5.06
CA GLY A 35 -6.46 -15.46 -5.41
C GLY A 35 -5.47 -15.17 -6.55
N GLU A 36 -5.40 -13.93 -7.05
CA GLU A 36 -4.42 -13.50 -8.07
C GLU A 36 -3.41 -12.51 -7.50
N VAL A 37 -2.17 -12.55 -8.03
CA VAL A 37 -1.17 -11.52 -7.75
C VAL A 37 -1.49 -10.27 -8.56
N VAL A 38 -1.71 -9.16 -7.86
CA VAL A 38 -2.16 -7.88 -8.43
C VAL A 38 -1.16 -6.74 -8.21
N GLY A 39 -0.05 -7.01 -7.55
CA GLY A 39 0.98 -6.02 -7.28
C GLY A 39 2.10 -6.54 -6.38
N GLU A 40 2.92 -5.60 -5.92
CA GLU A 40 4.09 -5.89 -5.10
C GLU A 40 4.38 -4.72 -4.15
N THR A 41 4.89 -5.02 -2.95
CA THR A 41 5.39 -4.01 -2.03
C THR A 41 6.76 -3.49 -2.48
N THR A 42 6.97 -2.19 -2.32
CA THR A 42 8.25 -1.51 -2.58
C THR A 42 8.98 -1.16 -1.29
N SER A 43 8.25 -0.93 -0.20
CA SER A 43 8.78 -0.66 1.14
C SER A 43 7.80 -1.15 2.20
N GLY A 44 8.30 -1.49 3.38
CA GLY A 44 7.46 -1.82 4.54
C GLY A 44 8.17 -1.45 5.84
N ALA A 45 7.43 -0.96 6.83
CA ALA A 45 7.92 -0.63 8.17
C ALA A 45 6.78 -0.36 9.17
N TRP A 46 7.05 -0.55 10.46
CA TRP A 46 6.20 -0.07 11.55
C TRP A 46 6.14 1.47 11.62
N GLY A 47 4.93 2.02 11.49
CA GLY A 47 4.65 3.45 11.59
C GLY A 47 4.39 3.90 13.03
N TYR A 48 5.43 4.18 13.81
CA TYR A 48 5.29 4.57 15.23
C TYR A 48 4.34 5.74 15.52
N ARG A 49 4.15 6.69 14.57
CA ARG A 49 3.24 7.82 14.76
C ARG A 49 1.77 7.48 14.55
N VAL A 50 1.50 6.40 13.83
CA VAL A 50 0.13 5.92 13.55
C VAL A 50 -0.18 4.60 14.25
N ASN A 51 0.85 3.94 14.81
CA ASN A 51 0.78 2.68 15.53
C ASN A 51 0.24 1.52 14.67
N GLU A 52 0.71 1.44 13.42
CA GLU A 52 0.28 0.45 12.43
C GLU A 52 1.49 -0.02 11.62
N SER A 53 1.44 -1.26 11.09
CA SER A 53 2.41 -1.69 10.07
C SER A 53 1.99 -1.13 8.71
N ILE A 54 2.93 -0.46 8.04
CA ILE A 54 2.69 0.23 6.78
C ILE A 54 3.49 -0.45 5.68
N ALA A 55 2.87 -0.66 4.52
CA ALA A 55 3.57 -0.99 3.29
C ALA A 55 3.27 0.02 2.19
N LEU A 56 4.26 0.29 1.35
CA LEU A 56 4.13 1.02 0.10
C LEU A 56 4.20 -0.01 -1.03
N GLY A 57 3.48 0.21 -2.13
CA GLY A 57 3.48 -0.75 -3.23
C GLY A 57 2.97 -0.21 -4.55
N MET A 58 3.18 -1.01 -5.59
CA MET A 58 2.59 -0.80 -6.91
C MET A 58 1.46 -1.80 -7.11
N LEU A 59 0.24 -1.29 -7.30
CA LEU A 59 -0.98 -2.09 -7.37
C LEU A 59 -1.70 -1.87 -8.70
N ARG A 60 -2.35 -2.92 -9.23
CA ARG A 60 -3.25 -2.81 -10.39
C ARG A 60 -4.24 -1.65 -10.20
N SER A 61 -4.38 -0.81 -11.22
CA SER A 61 -4.98 0.52 -11.07
C SER A 61 -6.48 0.54 -10.78
N ASP A 62 -7.19 -0.56 -11.07
CA ASP A 62 -8.60 -0.79 -10.73
C ASP A 62 -8.83 -1.01 -9.23
N LEU A 63 -7.83 -1.58 -8.55
CA LEU A 63 -7.82 -1.89 -7.12
C LEU A 63 -7.16 -0.81 -6.25
N ALA A 64 -6.44 0.14 -6.87
CA ALA A 64 -5.79 1.26 -6.20
C ALA A 64 -6.78 2.37 -5.79
N LYS A 65 -7.76 2.00 -4.96
CA LYS A 65 -8.77 2.87 -4.37
C LYS A 65 -8.79 2.66 -2.86
N PRO A 66 -9.09 3.70 -2.07
CA PRO A 66 -9.17 3.59 -0.62
C PRO A 66 -10.17 2.51 -0.19
N ASN A 67 -9.90 1.86 0.94
CA ASN A 67 -10.71 0.81 1.57
C ASN A 67 -10.82 -0.49 0.77
N VAL A 68 -10.05 -0.68 -0.30
CA VAL A 68 -9.92 -1.98 -0.97
C VAL A 68 -9.14 -2.93 -0.06
N ASN A 69 -9.71 -4.10 0.20
CA ASN A 69 -9.07 -5.17 0.94
C ASN A 69 -8.21 -6.03 0.00
N LEU A 70 -7.01 -6.32 0.45
CA LEU A 70 -6.00 -7.11 -0.22
C LEU A 70 -5.37 -8.09 0.78
N GLU A 71 -4.51 -8.95 0.28
CA GLU A 71 -3.60 -9.71 1.12
C GLU A 71 -2.15 -9.41 0.71
N VAL A 72 -1.24 -9.31 1.67
CA VAL A 72 0.22 -9.21 1.46
C VAL A 72 0.81 -10.55 1.89
N GLU A 73 1.60 -11.17 1.02
CA GLU A 73 2.32 -12.39 1.41
C GLU A 73 3.58 -12.04 2.20
N ILE A 74 3.65 -12.47 3.45
CA ILE A 74 4.77 -12.25 4.36
C ILE A 74 5.27 -13.63 4.80
N TYR A 75 6.47 -14.01 4.37
CA TYR A 75 7.13 -15.29 4.68
C TYR A 75 6.26 -16.55 4.48
N GLY A 76 5.42 -16.54 3.43
CA GLY A 76 4.54 -17.66 3.08
C GLY A 76 3.15 -17.60 3.69
N GLU A 77 2.86 -16.60 4.51
CA GLU A 77 1.52 -16.34 5.05
C GLU A 77 0.87 -15.14 4.38
N ARG A 78 -0.41 -15.26 4.03
CA ARG A 78 -1.19 -14.14 3.48
C ARG A 78 -1.81 -13.34 4.61
N ARG A 79 -1.40 -12.08 4.73
CA ARG A 79 -1.82 -11.15 5.76
C ARG A 79 -2.74 -10.10 5.17
N LYS A 80 -3.80 -9.72 5.90
CA LYS A 80 -4.76 -8.73 5.40
C LYS A 80 -4.10 -7.37 5.26
N ALA A 81 -4.46 -6.65 4.21
CA ALA A 81 -4.03 -5.27 4.02
C ALA A 81 -5.18 -4.43 3.45
N ILE A 82 -5.19 -3.14 3.79
CA ILE A 82 -6.21 -2.20 3.33
C ILE A 82 -5.52 -1.02 2.65
N VAL A 83 -5.93 -0.75 1.41
CA VAL A 83 -5.48 0.43 0.65
C VAL A 83 -5.97 1.70 1.34
N GLN A 84 -5.05 2.60 1.62
CA GLN A 84 -5.32 3.88 2.27
C GLN A 84 -5.60 4.99 1.26
N GLU A 85 -6.08 6.13 1.77
CA GLU A 85 -6.15 7.36 0.99
C GLU A 85 -4.77 7.73 0.42
N ASN A 86 -4.75 8.37 -0.74
CA ASN A 86 -3.50 8.84 -1.37
C ASN A 86 -3.01 10.12 -0.69
N ASP A 87 -2.66 10.01 0.58
CA ASP A 87 -2.18 11.09 1.43
C ASP A 87 -1.21 10.53 2.50
N ALA A 88 -0.56 11.41 3.26
CA ALA A 88 0.23 11.00 4.40
C ALA A 88 -0.69 10.44 5.51
N LEU A 89 -0.34 9.28 6.05
CA LEU A 89 -1.07 8.68 7.18
C LEU A 89 -0.98 9.53 8.46
N TRP A 90 -0.01 10.43 8.54
CA TRP A 90 0.17 11.34 9.67
C TRP A 90 0.46 12.75 9.18
N ASP A 91 -0.23 13.72 9.79
CA ASP A 91 -0.16 15.14 9.44
C ASP A 91 -0.35 15.44 7.93
N PRO A 92 -1.43 14.98 7.28
CA PRO A 92 -1.66 15.19 5.85
C PRO A 92 -1.69 16.66 5.43
N LYS A 93 -2.11 17.54 6.35
CA LYS A 93 -2.18 19.00 6.12
C LYS A 93 -0.86 19.72 6.37
N ASN A 94 0.18 19.01 6.84
CA ASN A 94 1.47 19.57 7.24
C ASN A 94 1.34 20.69 8.28
N GLU A 95 0.38 20.59 9.20
CA GLU A 95 0.11 21.62 10.22
C GLU A 95 1.30 21.77 11.17
N ARG A 96 2.03 20.69 11.46
CA ARG A 96 3.17 20.74 12.38
C ARG A 96 4.43 21.32 11.76
N LEU A 97 4.60 21.16 10.45
CA LEU A 97 5.76 21.72 9.73
C LEU A 97 5.59 23.21 9.39
N ARG A 98 4.35 23.70 9.32
CA ARG A 98 4.02 25.08 8.94
C ARG A 98 3.92 26.06 10.12
N ALA A 99 3.87 25.53 11.35
CA ALA A 99 3.75 26.31 12.58
C ALA A 99 5.04 27.07 12.94
#